data_AF-A0A382MGG6-F1
#
_entry.id   AF-A0A382MGG6-F1
#
_cell.length_a   1.000
_cell.length_b   1.000
_cell.length_c   1.000
_cell.angle_alpha   90.00
_cell.angle_beta   90.00
_cell.angle_gamma   90.00
#
_symmetry.space_group_name_H-M   'P 1'
#
loop_
_entity.id
_entity.type
_entity.pdbx_description
1 polymer ?
#
loop_
_entity_poly.entity_id
_entity_poly.type
_entity_poly.pdbx_seq_one_letter_code
_entity_poly.pdbx_strand_id
1 'polypeptide(L)'
;MTTIEEYKVNKNREYYRRRTNTELKELAIGCYRGDIFTSFQIHEPDMVRSVFMPLVLMNPTQMKDTYASKPHMYYAPMKDAFPTGINGYPCFGSVAYLNKNDSKRFMTYYRKVENSVEKI
;
A
#
# COMPACT_ATOMS: atom_id res chain seq x y z
N MET A 1 14.15 -43.64 -7.31
CA MET A 1 13.04 -42.72 -7.61
C MET A 1 12.55 -42.17 -6.29
N THR A 2 12.76 -40.89 -6.01
CA THR A 2 12.36 -40.27 -4.75
C THR A 2 10.87 -39.97 -4.82
N THR A 3 10.08 -40.56 -3.92
CA THR A 3 8.65 -40.29 -3.78
C THR A 3 8.47 -38.85 -3.31
N ILE A 4 7.80 -38.03 -4.11
CA ILE A 4 7.45 -36.66 -3.74
C ILE A 4 6.19 -36.75 -2.87
N GLU A 5 6.30 -36.45 -1.59
CA GLU A 5 5.15 -36.37 -0.69
C GLU A 5 4.40 -35.04 -0.93
N GLU A 6 3.18 -35.12 -1.46
CA GLU A 6 2.32 -33.95 -1.63
C GLU A 6 1.76 -33.48 -0.28
N TYR A 7 2.27 -32.35 0.22
CA TYR A 7 1.71 -31.68 1.38
C TYR A 7 0.54 -30.77 0.95
N LYS A 8 -0.66 -31.02 1.49
CA LYS A 8 -1.82 -30.14 1.28
C LYS A 8 -1.70 -28.90 2.18
N VAL A 9 -1.36 -27.76 1.58
CA VAL A 9 -1.34 -26.47 2.28
C VAL A 9 -2.77 -26.02 2.59
N ASN A 10 -3.08 -25.90 3.89
CA ASN A 10 -4.36 -25.41 4.35
C ASN A 10 -4.46 -23.88 4.13
N LYS A 11 -5.24 -23.43 3.15
CA LYS A 11 -5.35 -22.01 2.73
C LYS A 11 -6.25 -21.15 3.64
N ASN A 12 -6.31 -21.44 4.94
CA ASN A 12 -7.01 -20.60 5.91
C ASN A 12 -6.12 -19.43 6.38
N ARG A 13 -5.58 -18.64 5.44
CA ARG A 13 -4.86 -17.41 5.79
C ARG A 13 -5.80 -16.22 5.63
N GLU A 14 -5.91 -15.42 6.69
CA GLU A 14 -6.53 -14.10 6.60
C GLU A 14 -5.68 -13.26 5.64
N TYR A 15 -6.25 -12.92 4.47
CA TYR A 15 -5.52 -12.28 3.37
C TYR A 15 -5.10 -10.83 3.69
N TYR A 16 -5.54 -10.25 4.81
CA TYR A 16 -5.27 -8.87 5.17
C TYR A 16 -5.11 -8.69 6.68
N ARG A 17 -3.96 -8.19 7.11
CA ARG A 17 -3.73 -7.73 8.48
C ARG A 17 -4.38 -6.36 8.68
N ARG A 18 -5.40 -6.29 9.53
CA ARG A 18 -6.02 -5.01 9.93
C ARG A 18 -5.01 -4.12 10.65
N ARG A 19 -5.01 -2.82 10.31
CA ARG A 19 -4.15 -1.83 10.97
C ARG A 19 -4.81 -1.30 12.23
N THR A 20 -3.98 -1.09 13.25
CA THR A 20 -4.38 -0.46 14.51
C THR A 20 -4.66 1.03 14.29
N ASN A 21 -5.38 1.65 15.22
CA ASN A 21 -5.63 3.10 15.18
C ASN A 21 -4.32 3.90 15.19
N THR A 22 -3.33 3.47 15.97
CA THR A 22 -2.03 4.15 16.10
C THR A 22 -1.26 4.11 14.77
N GLU A 23 -1.15 2.93 14.15
CA GLU A 23 -0.49 2.78 12.84
C GLU A 23 -1.16 3.67 11.78
N LEU A 24 -2.50 3.76 11.77
CA LEU A 24 -3.21 4.60 10.78
C LEU A 24 -3.00 6.09 11.02
N LYS A 25 -2.87 6.53 12.28
CA LYS A 25 -2.55 7.93 12.62
C LYS A 25 -1.13 8.29 12.22
N GLU A 26 -0.16 7.42 12.50
CA GLU A 26 1.23 7.59 12.07
C GLU A 26 1.34 7.65 10.55
N LEU A 27 0.62 6.78 9.84
CA LEU A 27 0.57 6.79 8.37
C LEU A 27 -0.04 8.10 7.85
N ALA A 28 -1.09 8.63 8.49
CA ALA A 28 -1.69 9.92 8.15
C ALA A 28 -0.72 11.10 8.34
N ILE A 29 -0.01 11.14 9.48
CA ILE A 29 0.99 12.17 9.76
C ILE A 29 2.16 12.07 8.77
N GLY A 30 2.66 10.86 8.51
CA GLY A 30 3.74 10.63 7.55
C GLY A 30 3.34 11.00 6.12
N CYS A 31 2.10 10.72 5.73
CA CYS A 31 1.57 11.14 4.43
C CYS A 31 1.53 12.66 4.30
N TYR A 32 1.08 13.36 5.34
CA TYR A 32 1.02 14.83 5.36
C TYR A 32 2.42 15.46 5.29
N ARG A 33 3.41 14.87 5.97
CA ARG A 33 4.80 15.34 5.96
C ARG A 33 5.55 15.04 4.66
N GLY A 34 5.02 14.15 3.81
CA GLY A 34 5.71 13.66 2.62
C GLY A 34 6.66 12.48 2.88
N ASP A 35 6.67 11.93 4.11
CA ASP A 35 7.45 10.73 4.46
C ASP A 35 6.84 9.45 3.87
N ILE A 36 5.53 9.46 3.62
CA ILE A 36 4.77 8.36 3.00
C ILE A 36 4.11 8.89 1.72
N PHE A 37 4.28 8.15 0.63
CA PHE A 37 3.56 8.39 -0.62
C PHE A 37 2.40 7.40 -0.77
N THR A 38 1.27 7.86 -1.29
CA THR A 38 0.05 7.07 -1.43
C THR A 38 -0.48 7.08 -2.86
N SER A 39 -1.18 6.02 -3.26
CA SER A 39 -1.81 5.95 -4.58
C SER A 39 -2.91 6.99 -4.80
N PHE A 40 -3.42 7.63 -3.75
CA PHE A 40 -4.40 8.72 -3.87
C PHE A 40 -3.79 10.02 -4.40
N GLN A 41 -2.46 10.16 -4.37
CA GLN A 41 -1.75 11.30 -4.94
C GLN A 41 -1.47 11.15 -6.45
N ILE A 42 -1.77 9.97 -7.02
CA ILE A 42 -1.59 9.67 -8.43
C ILE A 42 -2.89 10.01 -9.17
N HIS A 43 -2.81 10.91 -10.15
CA HIS A 43 -3.97 11.34 -10.92
C HIS A 43 -4.41 10.30 -11.96
N GLU A 44 -3.44 9.58 -12.53
CA GLU A 44 -3.65 8.59 -13.58
C GLU A 44 -3.67 7.18 -12.98
N PRO A 45 -4.82 6.48 -12.96
CA PRO A 45 -4.92 5.16 -12.33
C PRO A 45 -3.97 4.11 -12.91
N ASP A 46 -3.67 4.20 -14.21
CA ASP A 46 -2.77 3.27 -14.90
C ASP A 46 -1.32 3.39 -14.41
N MET A 47 -0.93 4.55 -13.88
CA MET A 47 0.40 4.81 -13.37
C MET A 47 0.68 4.14 -12.02
N VAL A 48 -0.35 3.69 -11.30
CA VAL A 48 -0.20 3.06 -9.97
C VAL A 48 0.75 1.87 -10.02
N ARG A 49 0.65 1.04 -11.06
CA ARG A 49 1.50 -0.15 -11.20
C ARG A 49 2.97 0.24 -11.48
N SER A 50 3.19 1.28 -12.29
CA SER A 50 4.53 1.79 -12.60
C SER A 50 5.19 2.47 -11.40
N VAL A 51 4.41 3.20 -10.61
CA VAL A 51 4.88 3.86 -9.38
C VAL A 51 5.25 2.83 -8.30
N PHE A 52 4.44 1.79 -8.13
CA PHE A 52 4.70 0.72 -7.18
C PHE A 52 5.18 -0.54 -7.90
N MET A 53 6.47 -0.58 -8.25
CA MET A 53 7.09 -1.64 -9.07
C MET A 53 6.76 -3.07 -8.65
N PRO A 54 6.66 -3.43 -7.35
CA PRO A 54 6.29 -4.79 -6.98
C PRO A 54 4.95 -5.24 -7.57
N LEU A 55 4.00 -4.33 -7.85
CA LEU A 55 2.72 -4.68 -8.47
C LEU A 55 2.88 -5.18 -9.92
N VAL A 56 3.89 -4.71 -10.65
CA VAL A 56 4.20 -5.17 -12.01
C VAL A 56 4.96 -6.49 -11.99
N LEU A 57 5.78 -6.70 -10.97
CA LEU A 57 6.66 -7.87 -10.83
C LEU A 57 5.98 -9.08 -10.18
N MET A 58 4.72 -8.94 -9.75
CA MET A 58 3.95 -10.03 -9.16
C MET A 58 3.69 -11.15 -10.17
N ASN A 59 3.89 -12.40 -9.76
CA ASN A 59 3.43 -13.54 -10.53
C ASN A 59 1.88 -13.67 -10.45
N PRO A 60 1.23 -14.43 -11.35
CA PRO A 60 -0.24 -14.54 -11.38
C PRO A 60 -0.87 -15.03 -10.07
N THR A 61 -0.17 -15.88 -9.31
CA THR A 61 -0.64 -16.39 -8.01
C THR A 61 -0.63 -15.28 -6.96
N GLN A 62 0.48 -14.55 -6.82
CA GLN A 62 0.61 -13.41 -5.91
C GLN A 62 -0.37 -12.30 -6.25
N MET A 63 -0.59 -12.05 -7.54
CA MET A 63 -1.56 -11.09 -8.01
C MET A 63 -2.98 -11.48 -7.56
N LYS A 64 -3.37 -12.75 -7.75
CA LYS A 64 -4.67 -13.27 -7.29
C LYS A 64 -4.85 -13.14 -5.78
N ASP A 65 -3.82 -13.47 -4.99
CA ASP A 65 -3.89 -13.38 -3.53
C ASP A 65 -3.99 -11.91 -3.06
N THR A 66 -3.24 -11.01 -3.69
CA THR A 66 -3.30 -9.56 -3.40
C THR A 66 -4.68 -8.99 -3.73
N TYR A 67 -5.26 -9.33 -4.88
CA TYR A 67 -6.61 -8.89 -5.24
C TYR A 67 -7.69 -9.49 -4.33
N ALA A 68 -7.50 -10.71 -3.82
CA ALA A 68 -8.39 -11.32 -2.85
C ALA A 68 -8.45 -10.51 -1.53
N SER A 69 -7.36 -9.85 -1.14
CA SER A 69 -7.32 -8.92 -0.01
C SER A 69 -8.09 -7.61 -0.23
N LYS A 70 -8.59 -7.34 -1.45
CA LYS A 70 -9.32 -6.12 -1.84
C LYS A 70 -8.57 -4.83 -1.46
N PRO A 71 -7.34 -4.62 -1.97
CA PRO A 71 -6.59 -3.40 -1.75
C PRO A 71 -7.36 -2.20 -2.31
N HIS A 72 -7.41 -1.12 -1.53
CA HIS A 72 -8.11 0.12 -1.89
C HIS A 72 -7.14 1.31 -1.97
N MET A 73 -6.03 1.26 -1.24
CA MET A 73 -5.00 2.28 -1.26
C MET A 73 -3.64 1.60 -1.16
N TYR A 74 -2.70 1.96 -2.04
CA TYR A 74 -1.30 1.55 -1.95
C TYR A 74 -0.48 2.68 -1.34
N TYR A 75 0.58 2.34 -0.64
CA TYR A 75 1.50 3.30 -0.08
C TYR A 75 2.89 2.72 0.09
N ALA A 76 3.89 3.61 0.12
CA ALA A 76 5.27 3.27 0.40
C ALA A 76 5.97 4.44 1.13
N PRO A 77 6.98 4.17 1.98
CA PRO A 77 7.84 5.20 2.53
C PRO A 77 8.67 5.88 1.43
N MET A 78 8.84 7.19 1.51
CA MET A 78 9.65 7.96 0.54
C MET A 78 11.12 7.53 0.54
N LYS A 79 11.63 7.05 1.68
CA LYS A 79 12.97 6.47 1.79
C LYS A 79 13.20 5.20 0.93
N ASP A 80 12.12 4.53 0.53
CA ASP A 80 12.18 3.33 -0.32
C ASP A 80 12.02 3.69 -1.81
N ALA A 81 11.94 4.99 -2.13
CA ALA A 81 11.89 5.48 -3.51
C ALA A 81 13.25 5.31 -4.18
N PHE A 82 13.23 4.94 -5.46
CA PHE A 82 14.39 4.99 -6.31
C PHE A 82 14.81 6.43 -6.61
N PRO A 83 16.09 6.69 -6.94
CA PRO A 83 16.57 8.03 -7.28
C PRO A 83 15.87 8.65 -8.49
N THR A 84 15.36 7.83 -9.40
CA THR A 84 14.67 8.25 -10.62
C THR A 84 13.16 8.01 -10.51
N GLY A 85 12.37 9.02 -10.85
CA GLY A 85 10.91 8.92 -10.95
C GLY A 85 10.42 8.52 -12.35
N ILE A 86 9.11 8.30 -12.46
CA ILE A 86 8.40 8.01 -13.72
C ILE A 86 7.29 9.05 -13.87
N ASN A 87 7.30 9.81 -14.97
CA ASN A 87 6.28 10.83 -15.29
C ASN A 87 5.98 11.81 -14.15
N GLY A 88 7.02 12.25 -13.42
CA GLY A 88 6.89 13.17 -12.29
C GLY A 88 6.48 12.53 -10.97
N TYR A 89 6.22 11.22 -10.94
CA TYR A 89 5.97 10.47 -9.71
C TYR A 89 7.23 9.73 -9.23
N PRO A 90 7.43 9.57 -7.91
CA PRO A 90 8.44 8.65 -7.40
C PRO A 90 8.16 7.21 -7.83
N CYS A 91 9.21 6.39 -7.92
CA CYS A 91 9.11 4.96 -8.18
C CYS A 91 9.59 4.20 -6.95
N PHE A 92 8.84 3.20 -6.49
CA PHE A 92 9.10 2.50 -5.23
C PHE A 92 9.47 1.03 -5.46
N GLY A 93 10.51 0.58 -4.77
CA GLY A 93 10.88 -0.83 -4.67
C GLY A 93 10.03 -1.62 -3.67
N SER A 94 9.19 -0.93 -2.88
CA SER A 94 8.30 -1.52 -1.88
C SER A 94 6.86 -1.08 -2.11
N VAL A 95 5.90 -1.90 -1.65
CA VAL A 95 4.48 -1.54 -1.64
C VAL A 95 3.78 -2.18 -0.45
N ALA A 96 2.98 -1.38 0.25
CA ALA A 96 2.00 -1.85 1.21
C ALA A 96 0.62 -1.36 0.79
N TYR A 97 -0.44 -1.97 1.33
CA TYR A 97 -1.81 -1.59 1.01
C TYR A 97 -2.72 -1.56 2.22
N LEU A 98 -3.79 -0.77 2.10
CA LEU A 98 -4.93 -0.75 3.01
C LEU A 98 -6.18 -1.23 2.29
N ASN A 99 -7.06 -1.91 3.02
CA ASN A 99 -8.40 -2.22 2.54
C ASN A 99 -9.31 -0.97 2.61
N LYS A 100 -10.52 -1.06 2.06
CA LYS A 100 -11.49 0.04 2.02
C LYS A 100 -11.89 0.60 3.39
N ASN A 101 -11.88 -0.22 4.45
CA ASN A 101 -12.27 0.24 5.79
C ASN A 101 -11.12 1.03 6.45
N ASP A 102 -9.90 0.51 6.38
CA ASP A 102 -8.73 1.16 6.94
C ASP A 102 -8.35 2.41 6.15
N SER A 103 -8.53 2.43 4.83
CA SER A 103 -8.31 3.62 4.01
C SER A 103 -9.28 4.76 4.37
N LYS A 104 -10.53 4.47 4.73
CA LYS A 104 -11.50 5.47 5.21
C LYS A 104 -11.09 6.06 6.56
N ARG A 105 -10.65 5.19 7.49
CA ARG A 105 -10.15 5.61 8.81
C ARG A 105 -8.88 6.46 8.66
N PHE A 106 -7.95 6.03 7.81
CA PHE A 106 -6.77 6.80 7.42
C PHE A 106 -7.15 8.19 6.91
N MET A 107 -8.06 8.29 5.93
CA MET A 107 -8.49 9.56 5.35
C MET A 107 -9.12 10.49 6.40
N THR A 108 -9.84 9.92 7.38
CA THR A 108 -10.40 10.68 8.49
C THR A 108 -9.29 11.27 9.38
N TYR A 109 -8.23 10.51 9.66
CA TYR A 109 -7.08 11.02 10.41
C TYR A 109 -6.27 12.04 9.61
N TYR A 110 -6.05 11.80 8.31
CA TYR A 110 -5.36 12.72 7.43
C TYR A 110 -6.03 14.10 7.42
N ARG A 111 -7.35 14.14 7.21
CA ARG A 111 -8.12 15.39 7.26
C ARG A 111 -8.04 16.08 8.61
N LYS A 112 -7.99 15.33 9.72
CA LYS A 112 -7.82 15.93 11.06
C LYS A 112 -6.45 16.59 11.20
N VAL A 113 -5.39 15.94 10.71
CA VAL A 113 -4.03 16.50 10.72
C VAL A 113 -3.98 17.78 9.90
N GLU A 114 -4.51 17.75 8.68
CA GLU A 114 -4.60 18.90 7.77
C GLU A 114 -5.32 20.09 8.43
N ASN A 115 -6.53 19.88 8.96
CA ASN A 115 -7.31 20.91 9.65
C ASN A 115 -6.65 21.43 10.94
N SER A 116 -5.83 20.62 11.62
CA SER A 116 -5.13 21.05 12.84
C SER A 116 -3.97 21.96 12.52
N VAL A 117 -3.30 21.78 11.37
CA VAL A 117 -2.18 22.63 10.94
C VAL A 117 -2.69 23.93 10.34
N GLU A 118 -3.76 23.92 9.55
CA GLU A 118 -4.35 25.14 8.97
C GLU A 118 -4.88 26.15 10.02
N LYS A 119 -5.10 25.71 11.26
CA LYS A 119 -5.60 26.54 12.35
C LYS A 119 -4.50 27.20 13.20
N ILE A 120 -3.23 27.00 12.85
CA ILE A 120 -2.06 27.61 13.50
C ILE A 120 -1.63 28.83 12.68
#